data_AF-A0A3D3FCY4-F1
#
_entry.id   AF-A0A3D3FCY4-F1
#
_cell.length_a   1.000
_cell.length_b   1.000
_cell.length_c   1.000
_cell.angle_alpha   90.00
_cell.angle_beta   90.00
_cell.angle_gamma   90.00
#
_symmetry.space_group_name_H-M   'P 1'
#
loop_
_entity.id
_entity.type
_entity.pdbx_description
1 polymer ?
#
loop_
_entity_poly.entity_id
_entity_poly.type
_entity_poly.pdbx_seq_one_letter_code
_entity_poly.pdbx_strand_id
1 'polypeptide(L)'
;HRVFGGVTERALSMCPRLADLKLQNYYSREDFALRNAVVTAEGALQYAMQEFPGTICGSKCLVAGFGRIGSQLVPRLRALGADVTATTRKPQTAARIEALGCHFVPTDRLGDGGNYDILFNTVPAMLFTSDVLAAYPHGTLLIDLSSAPGGVDMAAAKKLGIAAMHAFSLPAKVAPRAAGEIIKRTVYEMMKE
;
A
#
# COMPACT_ATOMS: atom_id res chain seq x y z
N HIS A 1 -21.62 -0.98 -27.64
CA HIS A 1 -21.89 -0.94 -26.18
C HIS A 1 -20.60 -0.68 -25.41
N ARG A 2 -20.65 0.06 -24.29
CA ARG A 2 -19.50 0.29 -23.37
C ARG A 2 -19.61 -0.66 -22.19
N VAL A 3 -18.49 -1.21 -21.73
CA VAL A 3 -18.43 -2.08 -20.55
C VAL A 3 -17.36 -1.56 -19.61
N PHE A 4 -17.70 -1.44 -18.33
CA PHE A 4 -16.80 -0.93 -17.29
C PHE A 4 -16.42 -2.09 -16.35
N GLY A 5 -15.13 -2.27 -16.08
CA GLY A 5 -14.64 -3.37 -15.25
C GLY A 5 -13.27 -3.07 -14.61
N GLY A 6 -12.89 -3.81 -13.57
CA GLY A 6 -11.59 -3.63 -12.89
C GLY A 6 -10.48 -4.56 -13.39
N VAL A 7 -10.82 -5.65 -14.06
CA VAL A 7 -9.88 -6.68 -14.57
C VAL A 7 -10.19 -7.01 -16.04
N THR A 8 -10.19 -5.97 -16.87
CA THR A 8 -10.57 -6.05 -18.29
C THR A 8 -9.67 -6.98 -19.10
N GLU A 9 -8.38 -7.04 -18.79
CA GLU A 9 -7.41 -7.93 -19.45
C GLU A 9 -7.71 -9.41 -19.20
N ARG A 10 -8.03 -9.78 -17.96
CA ARG A 10 -8.45 -11.14 -17.61
C ARG A 10 -9.79 -11.49 -18.23
N ALA A 11 -10.72 -10.53 -18.31
CA ALA A 11 -11.99 -10.74 -18.98
C ALA A 11 -11.78 -11.00 -20.49
N LEU A 12 -10.88 -10.24 -21.14
CA LEU A 12 -10.50 -10.45 -22.54
C LEU A 12 -9.84 -11.81 -22.78
N SER A 13 -8.93 -12.25 -21.90
CA SER A 13 -8.27 -13.54 -22.05
C SER A 13 -9.24 -14.72 -21.91
N MET A 14 -10.25 -14.59 -21.04
CA MET A 14 -11.30 -15.60 -20.87
C MET A 14 -12.39 -15.55 -21.95
N CYS A 15 -12.66 -14.38 -22.51
CA CYS A 15 -13.66 -14.18 -23.55
C CYS A 15 -13.16 -13.20 -24.61
N PRO A 16 -12.44 -13.68 -25.65
CA PRO A 16 -11.87 -12.83 -26.69
C PRO A 16 -12.88 -11.97 -27.46
N ARG A 17 -14.15 -12.40 -27.52
CA ARG A 17 -15.26 -11.64 -28.14
C ARG A 17 -15.53 -10.30 -27.44
N LEU A 18 -15.07 -10.12 -26.20
CA LEU A 18 -15.16 -8.82 -25.53
C LEU A 18 -14.27 -7.75 -26.19
N ALA A 19 -13.31 -8.14 -27.04
CA ALA A 19 -12.48 -7.20 -27.82
C ALA A 19 -13.31 -6.36 -28.79
N ASP A 20 -14.49 -6.85 -29.21
CA ASP A 20 -15.42 -6.11 -30.08
C ASP A 20 -16.17 -5.00 -29.33
N LEU A 21 -16.03 -4.93 -27.99
CA LEU A 21 -16.65 -3.94 -27.13
C LEU A 21 -15.66 -2.89 -26.66
N LYS A 22 -16.17 -1.69 -26.34
CA LYS A 22 -15.36 -0.65 -25.69
C LYS A 22 -15.25 -0.95 -24.19
N LEU A 23 -14.24 -1.76 -23.84
CA LEU A 23 -13.90 -2.05 -22.44
C LEU A 23 -13.16 -0.87 -21.82
N GLN A 24 -13.59 -0.43 -20.66
CA GLN A 24 -12.94 0.65 -19.91
C GLN A 24 -12.61 0.18 -18.49
N ASN A 25 -11.32 0.26 -18.15
CA ASN A 25 -10.84 -0.17 -16.85
C ASN A 25 -10.97 0.96 -15.83
N TYR A 26 -11.82 0.83 -14.81
CA TYR A 26 -11.94 1.88 -13.80
C TYR A 26 -10.73 1.90 -12.83
N TYR A 27 -9.96 0.80 -12.71
CA TYR A 27 -8.72 0.78 -11.92
C TYR A 27 -7.58 1.57 -12.55
N SER A 28 -7.64 1.89 -13.84
CA SER A 28 -6.60 2.71 -14.48
C SER A 28 -6.78 4.21 -14.20
N ARG A 29 -7.91 4.62 -13.62
CA ARG A 29 -8.15 6.02 -13.31
C ARG A 29 -7.43 6.47 -12.04
N GLU A 30 -6.79 7.63 -12.12
CA GLU A 30 -6.01 8.18 -11.01
C GLU A 30 -6.90 8.67 -9.85
N ASP A 31 -8.05 9.26 -10.14
CA ASP A 31 -9.02 9.67 -9.12
C ASP A 31 -9.60 8.47 -8.34
N PHE A 32 -9.88 7.36 -9.02
CA PHE A 32 -10.22 6.09 -8.38
C PHE A 32 -9.10 5.65 -7.43
N ALA A 33 -7.86 5.60 -7.92
CA ALA A 33 -6.72 5.12 -7.14
C ALA A 33 -6.45 6.00 -5.90
N LEU A 34 -6.60 7.33 -6.02
CA LEU A 34 -6.47 8.26 -4.90
C LEU A 34 -7.57 8.10 -3.85
N ARG A 35 -8.83 7.96 -4.26
CA ARG A 35 -9.94 7.69 -3.33
C ARG A 35 -9.77 6.34 -2.63
N ASN A 36 -9.37 5.32 -3.39
CA ASN A 36 -9.16 3.98 -2.87
C ASN A 36 -7.96 3.90 -1.91
N ALA A 37 -6.94 4.74 -2.10
CA ALA A 37 -5.78 4.82 -1.21
C ALA A 37 -6.15 5.23 0.23
N VAL A 38 -7.21 6.03 0.42
CA VAL A 38 -7.73 6.37 1.76
C VAL A 38 -8.20 5.10 2.47
N VAL A 39 -9.01 4.29 1.78
CA VAL A 39 -9.55 3.05 2.33
C VAL A 39 -8.42 2.04 2.61
N THR A 40 -7.44 1.95 1.72
CA THR A 40 -6.25 1.11 1.96
C THR A 40 -5.46 1.59 3.18
N ALA A 41 -5.30 2.90 3.39
CA ALA A 41 -4.59 3.42 4.55
C ALA A 41 -5.34 3.12 5.86
N GLU A 42 -6.67 3.24 5.90
CA GLU A 42 -7.47 2.85 7.06
C GLU A 42 -7.37 1.35 7.36
N GLY A 43 -7.47 0.51 6.32
CA GLY A 43 -7.27 -0.92 6.48
C GLY A 43 -5.87 -1.30 6.96
N ALA A 44 -4.83 -0.57 6.51
CA ALA A 44 -3.47 -0.80 6.96
C ALA A 44 -3.32 -0.53 8.45
N LEU A 45 -3.94 0.55 8.94
CA LEU A 45 -3.99 0.89 10.36
C LEU A 45 -4.76 -0.15 11.16
N GLN A 46 -5.90 -0.63 10.66
CA GLN A 46 -6.66 -1.70 11.29
C GLN A 46 -5.79 -2.96 11.45
N TYR A 47 -5.12 -3.39 10.40
CA TYR A 47 -4.25 -4.57 10.45
C TYR A 47 -3.09 -4.36 11.41
N ALA A 48 -2.46 -3.19 11.37
CA ALA A 48 -1.39 -2.87 12.31
C ALA A 48 -1.87 -2.92 13.77
N MET A 49 -3.02 -2.33 14.09
CA MET A 49 -3.61 -2.37 15.44
C MET A 49 -4.05 -3.77 15.87
N GLN A 50 -4.38 -4.65 14.93
CA GLN A 50 -4.80 -6.01 15.21
C GLN A 50 -3.61 -6.96 15.44
N GLU A 51 -2.55 -6.81 14.63
CA GLU A 51 -1.45 -7.78 14.57
C GLU A 51 -0.22 -7.33 15.36
N PHE A 52 -0.03 -6.03 15.58
CA PHE A 52 1.08 -5.53 16.39
C PHE A 52 0.73 -5.64 17.88
N PRO A 53 1.56 -6.29 18.71
CA PRO A 53 1.28 -6.45 20.15
C PRO A 53 1.35 -5.13 20.95
N GLY A 54 2.00 -4.10 20.41
CA GLY A 54 2.09 -2.78 21.03
C GLY A 54 1.05 -1.78 20.51
N THR A 55 1.19 -0.52 20.91
CA THR A 55 0.35 0.58 20.42
C THR A 55 0.99 1.27 19.21
N ILE A 56 0.17 1.76 18.27
CA ILE A 56 0.67 2.64 17.19
C ILE A 56 1.27 3.93 17.77
N CYS A 57 0.64 4.49 18.81
CA CYS A 57 1.20 5.63 19.53
C CYS A 57 2.55 5.25 20.15
N GLY A 58 3.59 6.02 19.85
CA GLY A 58 4.96 5.77 20.31
C GLY A 58 5.72 4.70 19.53
N SER A 59 5.08 3.96 18.62
CA SER A 59 5.77 2.99 17.75
C SER A 59 6.61 3.68 16.68
N LYS A 60 7.69 3.02 16.25
CA LYS A 60 8.51 3.40 15.11
C LYS A 60 8.01 2.71 13.86
N CYS A 61 7.41 3.48 12.97
CA CYS A 61 6.81 3.00 11.73
C CYS A 61 7.65 3.43 10.52
N LEU A 62 7.97 2.48 9.63
CA LEU A 62 8.54 2.78 8.32
C LEU A 62 7.50 2.53 7.22
N VAL A 63 7.26 3.53 6.37
CA VAL A 63 6.43 3.38 5.17
C VAL A 63 7.33 3.38 3.94
N ALA A 64 7.50 2.23 3.29
CA ALA A 64 8.23 2.14 2.04
C ALA A 64 7.37 2.70 0.90
N GLY A 65 7.81 3.84 0.36
CA GLY A 65 7.12 4.59 -0.68
C GLY A 65 6.17 5.67 -0.16
N PHE A 66 6.20 6.83 -0.83
CA PHE A 66 5.29 7.96 -0.60
C PHE A 66 4.46 8.26 -1.86
N GLY A 67 3.82 7.22 -2.40
CA GLY A 67 2.90 7.31 -3.53
C GLY A 67 1.46 7.60 -3.06
N ARG A 68 0.49 7.08 -3.81
CA ARG A 68 -0.95 7.21 -3.50
C ARG A 68 -1.28 6.73 -2.09
N ILE A 69 -0.93 5.49 -1.74
CA ILE A 69 -1.17 4.92 -0.40
C ILE A 69 -0.31 5.61 0.66
N GLY A 70 1.00 5.74 0.44
CA GLY A 70 1.91 6.35 1.41
C GLY A 70 1.51 7.79 1.80
N SER A 71 1.05 8.59 0.83
CA SER A 71 0.55 9.95 1.07
C SER A 71 -0.69 10.01 1.97
N GLN A 72 -1.45 8.93 2.07
CA GLN A 72 -2.59 8.80 2.97
C GLN A 72 -2.20 8.17 4.30
N LEU A 73 -1.28 7.20 4.30
CA LEU A 73 -0.91 6.43 5.49
C LEU A 73 0.00 7.21 6.43
N VAL A 74 1.05 7.86 5.92
CA VAL A 74 2.04 8.60 6.71
C VAL A 74 1.42 9.65 7.64
N PRO A 75 0.58 10.60 7.17
CA PRO A 75 0.00 11.60 8.05
C PRO A 75 -0.94 11.01 9.10
N ARG A 76 -1.60 9.87 8.81
CA ARG A 76 -2.49 9.20 9.77
C ARG A 76 -1.70 8.49 10.88
N LEU A 77 -0.63 7.77 10.52
CA LEU A 77 0.29 7.20 11.51
C LEU A 77 0.85 8.28 12.43
N ARG A 78 1.29 9.41 11.83
CA ARG A 78 1.80 10.55 12.59
C ARG A 78 0.76 11.16 13.52
N ALA A 79 -0.48 11.30 13.07
CA ALA A 79 -1.61 11.78 13.88
C ALA A 79 -1.99 10.83 15.02
N LEU A 80 -1.75 9.53 14.86
CA LEU A 80 -1.88 8.53 15.92
C LEU A 80 -0.70 8.49 16.89
N GLY A 81 0.29 9.38 16.73
CA GLY A 81 1.44 9.50 17.62
C GLY A 81 2.59 8.55 17.32
N ALA A 82 2.62 7.90 16.15
CA ALA A 82 3.78 7.13 15.72
C ALA A 82 4.97 8.04 15.36
N ASP A 83 6.19 7.54 15.57
CA ASP A 83 7.42 8.06 14.97
C ASP A 83 7.53 7.47 13.55
N VAL A 84 7.39 8.32 12.53
CA VAL A 84 7.20 7.85 11.16
C VAL A 84 8.41 8.20 10.30
N THR A 85 9.01 7.16 9.72
CA THR A 85 9.94 7.27 8.60
C THR A 85 9.24 6.88 7.31
N ALA A 86 9.46 7.60 6.22
CA ALA A 86 8.98 7.19 4.89
C ALA A 86 10.12 7.17 3.86
N THR A 87 10.03 6.25 2.90
CA THR A 87 11.05 6.16 1.84
C THR A 87 10.58 6.72 0.51
N THR A 88 11.52 7.30 -0.23
CA THR A 88 11.31 7.76 -1.60
C THR A 88 12.62 7.86 -2.37
N ARG A 89 12.51 7.90 -3.70
CA ARG A 89 13.63 8.15 -4.64
C ARG A 89 13.67 9.59 -5.14
N LYS A 90 12.67 10.40 -4.80
CA LYS A 90 12.47 11.75 -5.35
C LYS A 90 12.77 12.82 -4.29
N PRO A 91 13.72 13.74 -4.52
CA PRO A 91 14.04 14.80 -3.57
C PRO A 91 12.84 15.67 -3.17
N GLN A 92 11.98 16.00 -4.13
CA GLN A 92 10.77 16.80 -3.85
C GLN A 92 9.79 16.06 -2.92
N THR A 93 9.80 14.72 -2.97
CA THR A 93 8.96 13.91 -2.08
C THR A 93 9.58 13.80 -0.69
N ALA A 94 10.90 13.78 -0.58
CA ALA A 94 11.60 13.84 0.71
C ALA A 94 11.23 15.13 1.46
N ALA A 95 11.30 16.28 0.80
CA ALA A 95 10.90 17.56 1.38
C ALA A 95 9.44 17.57 1.87
N ARG A 96 8.53 16.85 1.18
CA ARG A 96 7.13 16.71 1.61
C ARG A 96 6.98 15.83 2.86
N ILE A 97 7.79 14.77 2.99
CA ILE A 97 7.82 13.92 4.18
C ILE A 97 8.32 14.73 5.38
N GLU A 98 9.41 15.49 5.19
CA GLU A 98 9.98 16.35 6.23
C GLU A 98 9.01 17.47 6.65
N ALA A 99 8.31 18.08 5.69
CA ALA A 99 7.29 19.09 5.98
C ALA A 99 6.09 18.56 6.81
N LEU A 100 5.87 17.24 6.81
CA LEU A 100 4.89 16.57 7.68
C LEU A 100 5.44 16.26 9.08
N GLY A 101 6.68 16.66 9.38
CA GLY A 101 7.36 16.35 10.64
C GLY A 101 7.69 14.87 10.79
N CYS A 102 7.97 14.20 9.66
CA CYS A 102 8.35 12.79 9.58
C CYS A 102 9.81 12.66 9.09
N HIS A 103 10.43 11.50 9.32
CA HIS A 103 11.76 11.20 8.85
C HIS A 103 11.77 10.65 7.42
N PHE A 104 12.87 10.85 6.71
CA PHE A 104 13.07 10.35 5.35
C PHE A 104 14.30 9.44 5.27
N VAL A 105 14.16 8.34 4.53
CA VAL A 105 15.27 7.47 4.13
C VAL A 105 15.18 7.20 2.62
N PRO A 106 16.28 7.34 1.85
CA PRO A 106 16.31 6.93 0.45
C PRO A 106 15.90 5.47 0.27
N THR A 107 15.08 5.15 -0.73
CA THR A 107 14.54 3.78 -0.90
C THR A 107 15.64 2.73 -1.11
N ASP A 108 16.77 3.08 -1.71
CA ASP A 108 17.94 2.21 -1.91
C ASP A 108 18.72 1.94 -0.61
N ARG A 109 18.46 2.68 0.46
CA ARG A 109 19.03 2.49 1.80
C ARG A 109 18.16 1.67 2.75
N LEU A 110 17.10 1.03 2.26
CA LEU A 110 16.28 0.12 3.07
C LEU A 110 17.12 -1.01 3.70
N GLY A 111 18.17 -1.47 3.00
CA GLY A 111 19.08 -2.51 3.51
C GLY A 111 19.95 -2.09 4.69
N ASP A 112 20.05 -0.79 4.99
CA ASP A 112 20.71 -0.31 6.21
C ASP A 112 19.91 -0.67 7.47
N GLY A 113 18.64 -1.06 7.29
CA GLY A 113 17.75 -1.51 8.34
C GLY A 113 17.37 -0.41 9.30
N GLY A 114 17.31 -0.77 10.57
CA GLY A 114 16.93 0.11 11.67
C GLY A 114 15.96 -0.55 12.63
N ASN A 115 15.82 0.05 13.81
CA ASN A 115 14.92 -0.47 14.82
C ASN A 115 13.50 0.10 14.60
N TYR A 116 12.73 -0.59 13.75
CA TYR A 116 11.32 -0.28 13.46
C TYR A 116 10.42 -1.39 14.01
N ASP A 117 9.31 -0.98 14.60
CA ASP A 117 8.30 -1.88 15.12
C ASP A 117 7.41 -2.40 13.99
N ILE A 118 7.02 -1.50 13.07
CA ILE A 118 6.08 -1.79 11.99
C ILE A 118 6.61 -1.25 10.66
N LEU A 119 6.62 -2.09 9.65
CA LEU A 119 6.98 -1.78 8.27
C LEU A 119 5.73 -1.88 7.39
N PHE A 120 5.47 -0.86 6.59
CA PHE A 120 4.40 -0.84 5.60
C PHE A 120 5.01 -0.75 4.21
N ASN A 121 4.91 -1.81 3.40
CA ASN A 121 5.32 -1.73 2.00
C ASN A 121 4.17 -1.23 1.12
N THR A 122 4.38 -0.13 0.38
CA THR A 122 3.42 0.37 -0.61
C THR A 122 3.93 0.29 -2.04
N VAL A 123 5.18 -0.14 -2.25
CA VAL A 123 5.83 -0.16 -3.56
C VAL A 123 5.62 -1.54 -4.20
N PRO A 124 5.04 -1.60 -5.43
CA PRO A 124 4.83 -2.85 -6.15
C PRO A 124 6.11 -3.31 -6.86
N ALA A 125 7.17 -3.52 -6.08
CA ALA A 125 8.46 -4.05 -6.52
C ALA A 125 9.13 -4.76 -5.34
N MET A 126 9.92 -5.80 -5.62
CA MET A 126 10.65 -6.54 -4.59
C MET A 126 11.67 -5.63 -3.90
N LEU A 127 11.32 -5.11 -2.72
CA LEU A 127 12.17 -4.24 -1.90
C LEU A 127 12.70 -4.97 -0.67
N PHE A 128 11.84 -5.76 -0.03
CA PHE A 128 12.19 -6.54 1.16
C PHE A 128 12.65 -7.93 0.74
N THR A 129 13.83 -7.99 0.14
CA THR A 129 14.55 -9.25 -0.16
C THR A 129 15.07 -9.88 1.14
N SER A 130 15.55 -11.12 1.08
CA SER A 130 16.19 -11.78 2.22
C SER A 130 17.30 -10.93 2.86
N ASP A 131 18.14 -10.27 2.05
CA ASP A 131 19.25 -9.46 2.54
C ASP A 131 18.76 -8.20 3.27
N VAL A 132 17.74 -7.53 2.71
CA VAL A 132 17.13 -6.35 3.33
C VAL A 132 16.42 -6.73 4.63
N LEU A 133 15.68 -7.84 4.62
CA LEU A 133 14.97 -8.35 5.80
C LEU A 133 15.92 -8.70 6.94
N ALA A 134 17.14 -9.18 6.65
CA ALA A 134 18.13 -9.52 7.68
C ALA A 134 18.63 -8.31 8.49
N ALA A 135 18.41 -7.09 8.01
CA ALA A 135 18.80 -5.86 8.70
C ALA A 135 17.75 -5.37 9.74
N TYR A 136 16.60 -6.04 9.83
CA TYR A 136 15.52 -5.69 10.77
C TYR A 136 15.45 -6.67 11.94
N PRO A 137 15.05 -6.21 13.14
CA PRO A 137 14.99 -7.05 14.32
C PRO A 137 13.88 -8.11 14.23
N HIS A 138 14.06 -9.19 14.99
CA HIS A 138 13.02 -10.18 15.20
C HIS A 138 11.77 -9.55 15.82
N GLY A 139 10.59 -10.01 15.39
CA GLY A 139 9.31 -9.50 15.90
C GLY A 139 8.80 -8.22 15.23
N THR A 140 9.56 -7.62 14.31
CA THR A 140 9.04 -6.56 13.43
C THR A 140 7.83 -7.07 12.64
N LEU A 141 6.76 -6.27 12.63
CA LEU A 141 5.57 -6.52 11.81
C LEU A 141 5.77 -5.91 10.42
N LEU A 142 5.53 -6.66 9.35
CA LEU A 142 5.62 -6.18 7.97
C LEU A 142 4.29 -6.39 7.24
N ILE A 143 3.64 -5.29 6.86
CA ILE A 143 2.37 -5.29 6.11
C ILE A 143 2.63 -4.87 4.68
N ASP A 144 2.46 -5.79 3.73
CA ASP A 144 2.60 -5.52 2.30
C ASP A 144 1.26 -5.09 1.69
N LEU A 145 1.11 -3.78 1.45
CA LEU A 145 -0.05 -3.12 0.85
C LEU A 145 0.06 -3.02 -0.68
N SER A 146 1.19 -3.41 -1.25
CA SER A 146 1.41 -3.32 -2.69
C SER A 146 0.56 -4.35 -3.43
N SER A 147 0.26 -4.08 -4.71
CA SER A 147 -0.45 -5.02 -5.56
C SER A 147 0.40 -6.28 -5.81
N ALA A 148 -0.24 -7.41 -6.10
CA ALA A 148 0.44 -8.65 -6.48
C ALA A 148 1.49 -8.38 -7.59
N PRO A 149 2.67 -9.04 -7.54
CA PRO A 149 3.04 -10.12 -6.62
C PRO A 149 3.42 -9.67 -5.20
N GLY A 150 3.43 -8.38 -4.91
CA GLY A 150 3.93 -7.82 -3.66
C GLY A 150 5.36 -7.30 -3.80
N GLY A 151 5.93 -6.86 -2.69
CA GLY A 151 7.30 -6.34 -2.62
C GLY A 151 8.17 -6.99 -1.54
N VAL A 152 7.75 -8.15 -1.05
CA VAL A 152 8.32 -8.81 0.13
C VAL A 152 8.57 -10.28 -0.17
N ASP A 153 9.76 -10.77 0.17
CA ASP A 153 10.04 -12.20 0.22
C ASP A 153 9.44 -12.80 1.50
N MET A 154 8.19 -13.26 1.41
CA MET A 154 7.47 -13.85 2.54
C MET A 154 8.14 -15.11 3.09
N ALA A 155 8.83 -15.88 2.25
CA ALA A 155 9.52 -17.08 2.68
C ALA A 155 10.77 -16.74 3.50
N ALA A 156 11.54 -15.73 3.07
CA ALA A 156 12.65 -15.21 3.85
C ALA A 156 12.18 -14.55 5.14
N ALA A 157 11.13 -13.74 5.11
CA ALA A 157 10.58 -13.07 6.29
C ALA A 157 10.23 -14.09 7.39
N LYS A 158 9.55 -15.18 7.02
CA LYS A 158 9.21 -16.27 7.94
C LYS A 158 10.47 -16.94 8.54
N LYS A 159 11.49 -17.20 7.74
CA LYS A 159 12.76 -17.80 8.23
C LYS A 159 13.52 -16.88 9.18
N LEU A 160 13.44 -15.57 8.95
CA LEU A 160 14.08 -14.53 9.76
C LEU A 160 13.23 -14.09 10.96
N GLY A 161 12.08 -14.70 11.21
CA GLY A 161 11.23 -14.36 12.36
C GLY A 161 10.58 -12.97 12.26
N ILE A 162 10.38 -12.47 11.04
CA ILE A 162 9.62 -11.25 10.75
C ILE A 162 8.17 -11.67 10.46
N ALA A 163 7.23 -11.09 11.20
CA ALA A 163 5.82 -11.33 11.00
C ALA A 163 5.36 -10.55 9.75
N ALA A 164 5.45 -11.18 8.58
CA ALA A 164 5.06 -10.55 7.32
C ALA A 164 3.72 -11.06 6.79
N MET A 165 2.89 -10.15 6.27
CA MET A 165 1.60 -10.49 5.69
C MET A 165 1.30 -9.69 4.42
N HIS A 166 0.61 -10.31 3.48
CA HIS A 166 0.03 -9.61 2.33
C HIS A 166 -1.34 -9.05 2.67
N ALA A 167 -1.51 -7.74 2.50
CA ALA A 167 -2.77 -7.04 2.66
C ALA A 167 -3.46 -6.82 1.30
N PHE A 168 -3.51 -7.86 0.46
CA PHE A 168 -4.17 -7.76 -0.84
C PHE A 168 -5.68 -7.52 -0.70
N SER A 169 -6.20 -6.71 -1.62
CA SER A 169 -7.64 -6.38 -1.72
C SER A 169 -8.21 -5.78 -0.43
N LEU A 170 -7.38 -5.05 0.32
CA LEU A 170 -7.74 -4.50 1.62
C LEU A 170 -9.04 -3.68 1.60
N PRO A 171 -9.27 -2.76 0.64
CA PRO A 171 -10.50 -1.97 0.61
C PRO A 171 -11.79 -2.80 0.59
N ALA A 172 -11.79 -3.91 -0.16
CA ALA A 172 -12.95 -4.80 -0.24
C ALA A 172 -13.18 -5.61 1.04
N LYS A 173 -12.12 -5.85 1.83
CA LYS A 173 -12.19 -6.61 3.09
C LYS A 173 -12.60 -5.73 4.27
N VAL A 174 -12.02 -4.53 4.37
CA VAL A 174 -12.13 -3.68 5.56
C VAL A 174 -13.30 -2.69 5.48
N ALA A 175 -13.60 -2.18 4.29
CA ALA A 175 -14.65 -1.19 4.09
C ALA A 175 -15.36 -1.39 2.74
N PRO A 176 -16.03 -2.55 2.55
CA PRO A 176 -16.68 -2.90 1.28
C PRO A 176 -17.70 -1.86 0.82
N ARG A 177 -18.41 -1.21 1.76
CA ARG A 177 -19.34 -0.12 1.45
C ARG A 177 -18.63 1.09 0.84
N ALA A 178 -17.51 1.52 1.43
CA ALA A 178 -16.74 2.65 0.93
C ALA A 178 -16.10 2.33 -0.43
N ALA A 179 -15.51 1.14 -0.57
CA ALA A 179 -14.95 0.66 -1.83
C ALA A 179 -16.02 0.61 -2.94
N GLY A 180 -17.21 0.08 -2.63
CA GLY A 180 -18.34 0.04 -3.56
C GLY A 180 -18.81 1.43 -3.98
N GLU A 181 -18.87 2.39 -3.06
CA GLU A 181 -19.24 3.77 -3.37
C GLU A 181 -18.21 4.44 -4.30
N ILE A 182 -16.91 4.18 -4.09
CA ILE A 182 -15.85 4.69 -4.96
C ILE A 182 -16.01 4.12 -6.37
N ILE A 183 -16.21 2.81 -6.51
CA ILE A 183 -16.44 2.16 -7.81
C ILE A 183 -17.68 2.76 -8.50
N LYS A 184 -18.80 2.85 -7.78
CA LYS A 184 -20.05 3.43 -8.29
C LYS A 184 -19.80 4.84 -8.81
N ARG A 185 -19.19 5.71 -8.01
CA ARG A 185 -18.91 7.10 -8.39
C ARG A 185 -18.04 7.17 -9.64
N THR A 186 -16.95 6.40 -9.68
CA THR A 186 -16.04 6.38 -10.84
C THR A 186 -16.75 5.91 -12.10
N VAL A 187 -17.56 4.85 -12.04
CA VAL A 187 -18.31 4.36 -13.21
C VAL A 187 -19.31 5.41 -13.69
N TYR A 188 -20.03 6.08 -12.78
CA TYR A 188 -20.96 7.16 -13.15
C TYR A 188 -20.26 8.37 -13.77
N GLU A 189 -19.08 8.74 -13.26
CA GLU A 189 -18.22 9.78 -13.85
C GLU A 189 -17.80 9.37 -15.28
N MET A 190 -17.33 8.14 -15.47
CA MET A 190 -16.95 7.62 -16.79
C MET A 190 -18.13 7.52 -17.77
N MET A 191 -19.35 7.25 -17.31
CA MET A 191 -20.54 7.19 -18.16
C MET A 191 -20.94 8.55 -18.75
N LYS A 192 -20.55 9.65 -18.08
CA LYS A 192 -20.84 11.03 -18.54
C LYS A 192 -19.82 11.55 -19.55
N GLU A 193 -18.68 10.89 -19.68
CA GLU A 193 -17.63 11.13 -20.69
C GLU A 193 -17.96 10.44 -22.01
#